data_AF-A0A1W9QSD9-F1
#
_entry.id   AF-A0A1W9QSD9-F1
#
_cell.length_a   1.000
_cell.length_b   1.000
_cell.length_c   1.000
_cell.angle_alpha   90.00
_cell.angle_beta   90.00
_cell.angle_gamma   90.00
#
_symmetry.space_group_name_H-M   'P 1'
#
loop_
_entity.id
_entity.type
_entity.pdbx_description
1 polymer ?
#
loop_
_entity_poly.entity_id
_entity_poly.type
_entity_poly.pdbx_seq_one_letter_code
_entity_poly.pdbx_strand_id
1 'polypeptide(L)'
;MKDVIYVIGHRNPDTDSICSAISLAHLKNKESENETYIPARSGEINSETEFVLNYFNFDKPKLMTNGKNKKIVMVDHNEFSQSIDDIENAEIIEVIDHHKINFNFSSPITFHTEPVGCTATMIAERYLSRRMIDKKIAGILLAAILSDTVVFKSPTTTERDKKMAKKLAQIADINNLEAFGME
;
A
#
# COMPACT_ATOMS: atom_id res chain seq x y z
N MET A 1 4.46 -26.60 3.06
CA MET A 1 4.46 -25.55 2.00
C MET A 1 4.24 -24.24 2.72
N LYS A 2 4.84 -23.13 2.28
CA LYS A 2 4.54 -21.83 2.88
C LYS A 2 3.14 -21.40 2.49
N ASP A 3 2.36 -20.88 3.44
CA ASP A 3 1.01 -20.39 3.15
C ASP A 3 1.11 -19.10 2.32
N VAL A 4 0.38 -19.05 1.21
CA VAL A 4 0.39 -17.91 0.29
C VAL A 4 -0.68 -16.91 0.70
N ILE A 5 -0.29 -15.66 0.91
CA ILE A 5 -1.15 -14.56 1.29
C ILE A 5 -1.02 -13.47 0.23
N TYR A 6 -2.15 -12.98 -0.28
CA TYR A 6 -2.15 -11.88 -1.24
C TYR A 6 -2.32 -10.55 -0.51
N VAL A 7 -1.56 -9.54 -0.92
CA VAL A 7 -1.74 -8.16 -0.44
C VAL A 7 -2.33 -7.34 -1.60
N ILE A 8 -3.50 -6.75 -1.40
CA ILE A 8 -4.24 -6.06 -2.46
C ILE A 8 -4.76 -4.70 -2.02
N GLY A 9 -4.75 -3.75 -2.96
CA GLY A 9 -5.49 -2.48 -2.90
C GLY A 9 -6.89 -2.58 -3.49
N HIS A 10 -7.56 -1.44 -3.66
CA HIS A 10 -8.92 -1.38 -4.22
C HIS A 10 -8.95 -1.65 -5.74
N ARG A 11 -10.15 -1.94 -6.26
CA ARG A 11 -10.45 -2.40 -7.63
C ARG A 11 -10.01 -1.41 -8.71
N ASN A 12 -9.99 -0.11 -8.43
CA ASN A 12 -9.55 0.93 -9.36
C ASN A 12 -8.23 1.51 -8.88
N PRO A 13 -7.16 0.70 -8.81
CA PRO A 13 -6.00 0.99 -7.98
C PRO A 13 -5.32 2.28 -8.40
N ASP A 14 -5.03 3.11 -7.41
CA ASP A 14 -4.17 4.29 -7.51
C ASP A 14 -2.75 3.96 -7.02
N THR A 15 -1.92 5.00 -6.93
CA THR A 15 -0.51 4.85 -6.56
C THR A 15 -0.36 4.36 -5.12
N ASP A 16 -1.21 4.78 -4.16
CA ASP A 16 -1.15 4.26 -2.79
C ASP A 16 -1.51 2.78 -2.75
N SER A 17 -2.65 2.38 -3.31
CA SER A 17 -3.08 0.98 -3.37
C SER A 17 -1.98 0.04 -3.89
N ILE A 18 -1.30 0.40 -4.98
CA ILE A 18 -0.23 -0.43 -5.56
C ILE A 18 1.04 -0.40 -4.72
N CYS A 19 1.52 0.78 -4.34
CA CYS A 19 2.79 0.92 -3.63
C CYS A 19 2.71 0.37 -2.21
N SER A 20 1.58 0.55 -1.53
CA SER A 20 1.28 -0.05 -0.22
C SER A 20 1.23 -1.57 -0.30
N ALA A 21 0.61 -2.15 -1.35
CA ALA A 21 0.58 -3.59 -1.52
C ALA A 21 1.98 -4.19 -1.70
N ILE A 22 2.79 -3.60 -2.60
CA ILE A 22 4.19 -4.00 -2.84
C ILE A 22 5.00 -3.89 -1.55
N SER A 23 4.93 -2.72 -0.92
CA SER A 23 5.77 -2.41 0.25
C SER A 23 5.42 -3.28 1.44
N LEU A 24 4.13 -3.50 1.73
CA LEU A 24 3.71 -4.34 2.85
C LEU A 24 4.05 -5.81 2.61
N ALA A 25 3.81 -6.34 1.41
CA ALA A 25 4.16 -7.72 1.08
C ALA A 25 5.67 -7.95 1.24
N HIS A 26 6.49 -7.01 0.79
CA HIS A 26 7.93 -7.06 0.96
C HIS A 26 8.35 -7.01 2.44
N LEU A 27 7.73 -6.17 3.27
CA LEU A 27 8.02 -6.10 4.71
C LEU A 27 7.70 -7.44 5.38
N LYS A 28 6.48 -7.94 5.16
CA LYS A 28 5.99 -9.17 5.78
C LYS A 28 6.82 -10.39 5.38
N ASN A 29 7.29 -10.46 4.13
CA ASN A 29 8.19 -11.53 3.69
C ASN A 29 9.56 -11.51 4.37
N LYS A 30 10.05 -10.33 4.80
CA LYS A 30 11.28 -10.24 5.58
C LYS A 30 11.08 -10.66 7.03
N GLU A 31 9.85 -10.66 7.53
CA GLU A 31 9.51 -11.02 8.92
C GLU A 31 9.00 -12.47 9.07
N SER A 32 8.41 -13.05 8.01
CA SER A 32 7.76 -14.35 8.08
C SER A 32 8.67 -15.49 7.62
N GLU A 33 8.77 -16.54 8.44
CA GLU A 33 9.48 -17.77 8.08
C GLU A 33 8.56 -18.75 7.32
N ASN A 34 7.25 -18.74 7.61
CA ASN A 34 6.30 -19.77 7.20
C ASN A 34 5.26 -19.31 6.16
N GLU A 35 5.13 -18.01 5.92
CA GLU A 35 4.16 -17.46 4.97
C GLU A 35 4.89 -16.79 3.79
N THR A 36 4.18 -16.60 2.70
CA THR A 36 4.67 -15.88 1.52
C THR A 36 3.62 -14.87 1.08
N TYR A 37 3.98 -13.60 1.17
CA TYR A 37 3.14 -12.47 0.81
C TYR A 37 3.40 -12.07 -0.65
N ILE A 38 2.36 -12.02 -1.46
CA ILE A 38 2.46 -11.67 -2.88
C ILE A 38 1.62 -10.40 -3.12
N PRO A 39 2.24 -9.28 -3.54
CA PRO A 39 1.46 -8.11 -3.94
C PRO A 39 0.69 -8.42 -5.22
N ALA A 40 -0.58 -8.04 -5.26
CA ALA A 40 -1.41 -8.15 -6.45
C ALA A 40 -2.22 -6.86 -6.65
N ARG A 41 -2.52 -6.56 -7.91
CA ARG A 41 -3.39 -5.44 -8.29
C ARG A 41 -4.80 -5.95 -8.55
N SER A 42 -5.79 -5.14 -8.18
CA SER A 42 -7.21 -5.47 -8.32
C SER A 42 -7.83 -4.93 -9.61
N GLY A 43 -7.08 -4.13 -10.38
CA GLY A 43 -7.51 -3.53 -11.65
C GLY A 43 -6.33 -3.04 -12.49
N GLU A 44 -6.60 -2.28 -13.53
CA GLU A 44 -5.57 -1.68 -14.37
C GLU A 44 -4.81 -0.55 -13.68
N ILE A 45 -3.54 -0.41 -14.02
CA ILE A 45 -2.64 0.59 -13.45
C ILE A 45 -2.76 1.87 -14.27
N ASN A 46 -2.88 3.01 -13.58
CA ASN A 46 -2.91 4.33 -14.21
C ASN A 46 -1.49 4.80 -14.61
N SER A 47 -1.38 5.90 -15.36
CA SER A 47 -0.10 6.40 -15.86
C SER A 47 0.86 6.87 -14.76
N GLU A 48 0.35 7.47 -13.69
CA GLU A 48 1.15 7.93 -12.55
C GLU A 48 1.82 6.75 -11.85
N THR A 49 1.04 5.72 -11.52
CA THR A 49 1.56 4.51 -10.88
C THR A 49 2.52 3.75 -11.81
N GLU A 50 2.25 3.70 -13.12
CA GLU A 50 3.17 3.10 -14.09
C GLU A 50 4.51 3.85 -14.14
N PHE A 51 4.48 5.19 -14.12
CA PHE A 51 5.69 6.00 -14.01
C PHE A 51 6.49 5.66 -12.74
N VAL A 52 5.82 5.60 -11.57
CA VAL A 52 6.46 5.29 -10.28
C VAL A 52 7.13 3.91 -10.30
N LEU A 53 6.44 2.87 -10.80
CA LEU A 53 6.98 1.52 -10.88
C LEU A 53 8.20 1.46 -11.79
N ASN A 54 8.15 2.13 -12.94
CA ASN A 54 9.27 2.19 -13.88
C ASN A 54 10.45 2.97 -13.29
N TYR A 55 10.20 4.12 -12.65
CA TYR A 55 11.22 4.97 -12.04
C TYR A 55 12.04 4.22 -10.99
N PHE A 56 11.37 3.45 -10.12
CA PHE A 56 12.04 2.67 -9.07
C PHE A 56 12.36 1.22 -9.48
N ASN A 57 12.11 0.85 -10.73
CA ASN A 57 12.38 -0.45 -11.32
C ASN A 57 11.74 -1.59 -10.48
N PHE A 58 10.42 -1.53 -10.35
CA PHE A 58 9.54 -2.57 -9.81
C PHE A 58 8.67 -3.14 -10.92
N ASP A 59 8.48 -4.46 -10.89
CA ASP A 59 7.53 -5.12 -11.79
C ASP A 59 6.09 -4.79 -11.42
N LYS A 60 5.23 -4.66 -12.44
CA LYS A 60 3.78 -4.54 -12.27
C LYS A 60 3.24 -5.76 -11.51
N PRO A 61 2.56 -5.58 -10.36
CA PRO A 61 1.94 -6.70 -9.65
C PRO A 61 0.97 -7.48 -10.55
N LYS A 62 0.87 -8.78 -10.28
CA LYS A 62 -0.06 -9.65 -11.02
C LYS A 62 -1.49 -9.18 -10.80
N LEU A 63 -2.29 -9.19 -11.86
CA LEU A 63 -3.73 -8.96 -11.77
C LEU A 63 -4.41 -10.11 -11.03
N MET A 64 -5.19 -9.77 -10.01
CA MET A 64 -6.08 -10.67 -9.30
C MET A 64 -7.47 -10.06 -9.30
N THR A 65 -8.44 -10.75 -9.91
CA THR A 65 -9.81 -10.26 -10.04
C THR A 65 -10.80 -10.99 -9.13
N ASN A 66 -10.38 -12.05 -8.44
CA ASN A 66 -11.26 -12.90 -7.64
C ASN A 66 -10.57 -13.33 -6.33
N GLY A 67 -11.26 -13.17 -5.20
CA GLY A 67 -10.77 -13.44 -3.85
C GLY A 67 -11.18 -14.79 -3.28
N LYS A 68 -12.03 -15.55 -3.95
CA LYS A 68 -12.58 -16.81 -3.43
C LYS A 68 -11.47 -17.80 -3.04
N ASN A 69 -11.56 -18.34 -1.82
CA ASN A 69 -10.59 -19.30 -1.26
C ASN A 69 -9.14 -18.77 -1.23
N LYS A 70 -8.96 -17.44 -1.13
CA LYS A 70 -7.65 -16.80 -0.95
C LYS A 70 -7.51 -16.27 0.46
N LYS A 71 -6.29 -16.29 0.99
CA LYS A 71 -5.91 -15.57 2.21
C LYS A 71 -5.42 -14.18 1.82
N ILE A 72 -6.00 -13.12 2.39
CA ILE A 72 -5.86 -11.74 1.88
C ILE A 72 -5.54 -10.76 3.02
N VAL A 73 -4.59 -9.87 2.73
CA VAL A 73 -4.41 -8.59 3.42
C VAL A 73 -4.91 -7.48 2.50
N MET A 74 -5.77 -6.62 3.03
CA MET A 74 -6.27 -5.44 2.31
C MET A 74 -5.46 -4.22 2.73
N VAL A 75 -5.05 -3.42 1.76
CA VAL A 75 -4.47 -2.09 2.00
C VAL A 75 -5.35 -1.04 1.32
N ASP A 76 -5.40 0.16 1.89
CA ASP A 76 -5.99 1.34 1.25
C ASP A 76 -7.51 1.24 0.94
N HIS A 77 -8.16 0.19 1.45
CA HIS A 77 -9.62 0.06 1.44
C HIS A 77 -10.08 -1.01 2.42
N ASN A 78 -11.34 -0.89 2.83
CA ASN A 78 -12.04 -1.90 3.62
C ASN A 78 -13.44 -2.22 3.07
N GLU A 79 -14.03 -1.37 2.24
CA GLU A 79 -15.37 -1.62 1.69
C GLU A 79 -15.33 -2.72 0.60
N PHE A 80 -16.09 -3.79 0.77
CA PHE A 80 -16.10 -4.92 -0.17
C PHE A 80 -16.53 -4.53 -1.59
N SER A 81 -17.41 -3.52 -1.72
CA SER A 81 -17.82 -2.95 -3.01
C SER A 81 -16.67 -2.34 -3.81
N GLN A 82 -15.58 -1.97 -3.13
CA GLN A 82 -14.37 -1.43 -3.74
C GLN A 82 -13.31 -2.51 -3.96
N SER A 83 -13.52 -3.75 -3.50
CA SER A 83 -12.55 -4.83 -3.64
C SER A 83 -12.81 -5.70 -4.88
N ILE A 84 -12.03 -6.77 -5.05
CA ILE A 84 -12.16 -7.78 -6.11
C ILE A 84 -13.43 -8.62 -5.97
N ASP A 85 -13.77 -9.40 -7.00
CA ASP A 85 -14.95 -10.27 -6.96
C ASP A 85 -14.80 -11.39 -5.91
N ASP A 86 -15.91 -11.83 -5.31
CA ASP A 86 -15.96 -12.87 -4.28
C ASP A 86 -15.05 -12.63 -3.06
N ILE A 87 -14.75 -11.36 -2.72
CA ILE A 87 -13.91 -11.00 -1.57
C ILE A 87 -14.51 -11.48 -0.23
N GLU A 88 -15.84 -11.56 -0.14
CA GLU A 88 -16.56 -12.08 1.02
C GLU A 88 -16.33 -13.59 1.25
N ASN A 89 -15.85 -14.30 0.22
CA ASN A 89 -15.47 -15.71 0.27
C ASN A 89 -13.95 -15.90 0.45
N ALA A 90 -13.21 -14.83 0.76
CA ALA A 90 -11.80 -14.86 1.10
C ALA A 90 -11.59 -14.96 2.62
N GLU A 91 -10.44 -15.49 3.02
CA GLU A 91 -9.95 -15.37 4.39
C GLU A 91 -9.17 -14.06 4.53
N ILE A 92 -9.86 -13.00 4.92
CA ILE A 92 -9.21 -11.71 5.23
C ILE A 92 -8.52 -11.84 6.58
N ILE A 93 -7.25 -11.45 6.69
CA ILE A 93 -6.48 -11.57 7.94
C ILE A 93 -5.96 -10.24 8.49
N GLU A 94 -5.78 -9.24 7.63
CA GLU A 94 -5.33 -7.91 8.01
C GLU A 94 -5.92 -6.85 7.08
N VAL A 95 -6.24 -5.69 7.63
CA VAL A 95 -6.58 -4.46 6.91
C VAL A 95 -5.68 -3.33 7.41
N ILE A 96 -5.07 -2.58 6.50
CA ILE A 96 -4.36 -1.32 6.79
C ILE A 96 -4.93 -0.24 5.89
N ASP A 97 -5.60 0.75 6.46
CA ASP A 97 -6.38 1.71 5.68
C ASP A 97 -6.41 3.08 6.35
N HIS A 98 -6.70 4.14 5.60
CA HIS A 98 -6.88 5.50 6.11
C HIS A 98 -8.29 6.07 5.80
N HIS A 99 -9.14 5.29 5.14
CA HIS A 99 -10.52 5.65 4.83
C HIS A 99 -11.48 5.45 6.01
N LYS A 100 -12.72 5.91 5.82
CA LYS A 100 -13.83 5.58 6.73
C LYS A 100 -14.00 4.06 6.80
N ILE A 101 -14.40 3.57 7.97
CA ILE A 101 -14.62 2.14 8.19
C ILE A 101 -16.08 1.81 7.85
N ASN A 102 -16.28 0.92 6.89
CA ASN A 102 -17.52 0.25 6.57
C ASN A 102 -17.20 -1.22 6.23
N PHE A 103 -16.81 -1.94 7.28
CA PHE A 103 -16.29 -3.30 7.22
C PHE A 103 -17.14 -4.24 8.09
N ASN A 104 -17.53 -5.38 7.52
CA ASN A 104 -18.23 -6.43 8.26
C ASN A 104 -17.60 -7.79 7.91
N PHE A 105 -17.09 -8.49 8.92
CA PHE A 105 -16.44 -9.78 8.73
C PHE A 105 -16.74 -10.70 9.92
N SER A 106 -16.87 -11.99 9.64
CA SER A 106 -17.39 -12.98 10.59
C SER A 106 -16.36 -13.47 11.60
N SER A 107 -15.08 -13.18 11.39
CA SER A 107 -13.97 -13.65 12.22
C SER A 107 -13.09 -12.48 12.68
N PRO A 108 -12.41 -12.58 13.84
CA PRO A 108 -11.43 -11.58 14.26
C PRO A 108 -10.27 -11.48 13.26
N ILE A 109 -9.85 -10.26 12.95
CA ILE A 109 -8.71 -9.96 12.08
C ILE A 109 -7.88 -8.83 12.67
N THR A 110 -6.66 -8.64 12.17
CA THR A 110 -5.93 -7.40 12.43
C THR A 110 -6.57 -6.27 11.63
N PHE A 111 -6.99 -5.19 12.28
CA PHE A 111 -7.57 -4.04 11.59
C PHE A 111 -6.90 -2.77 12.09
N HIS A 112 -6.17 -2.11 11.20
CA HIS A 112 -5.41 -0.90 11.51
C HIS A 112 -5.90 0.23 10.61
N THR A 113 -6.58 1.22 11.21
CA THR A 113 -6.95 2.45 10.52
C THR A 113 -6.56 3.67 11.29
N GLU A 114 -5.94 4.62 10.59
CA GLU A 114 -5.58 5.92 11.16
C GLU A 114 -5.93 7.06 10.20
N PRO A 115 -6.37 8.22 10.70
CA PRO A 115 -6.76 9.36 9.88
C PRO A 115 -5.52 10.14 9.40
N VAL A 116 -4.69 9.48 8.59
CA VAL A 116 -3.55 10.09 7.88
C VAL A 116 -3.91 10.31 6.41
N GLY A 117 -3.10 11.08 5.70
CA GLY A 117 -3.34 11.40 4.30
C GLY A 117 -3.16 10.23 3.33
N CYS A 118 -2.41 9.18 3.73
CA CYS A 118 -2.04 8.06 2.86
C CYS A 118 -1.73 6.79 3.67
N THR A 119 -2.10 5.60 3.18
CA THR A 119 -1.78 4.30 3.78
C THR A 119 -0.26 4.06 3.85
N ALA A 120 0.47 4.50 2.82
CA ALA A 120 1.92 4.41 2.76
C ALA A 120 2.63 5.11 3.94
N THR A 121 2.03 6.13 4.56
CA THR A 121 2.56 6.75 5.79
C THR A 121 2.70 5.74 6.92
N MET A 122 1.66 4.94 7.18
CA MET A 122 1.68 3.92 8.23
C MET A 122 2.66 2.78 7.91
N ILE A 123 2.74 2.36 6.64
CA ILE A 123 3.68 1.31 6.21
C ILE A 123 5.13 1.80 6.35
N ALA A 124 5.42 3.05 5.99
CA ALA A 124 6.72 3.66 6.17
C ALA A 124 7.14 3.73 7.64
N GLU A 125 6.23 4.06 8.56
CA GLU A 125 6.48 4.02 10.00
C GLU A 125 6.84 2.59 10.49
N ARG A 126 6.15 1.56 9.98
CA ARG A 126 6.47 0.16 10.29
C ARG A 126 7.87 -0.23 9.81
N TYR A 127 8.25 0.19 8.61
CA TYR A 127 9.60 -0.04 8.06
C TYR A 127 10.69 0.66 8.87
N LEU A 128 10.48 1.92 9.24
CA LEU A 128 11.47 2.72 9.95
C LEU A 128 11.68 2.26 11.38
N SER A 129 10.62 1.84 12.08
CA SER A 129 10.73 1.29 13.44
C SER A 129 11.58 0.01 13.49
N ARG A 130 11.63 -0.72 12.38
CA ARG A 130 12.42 -1.96 12.23
C ARG A 130 13.78 -1.76 11.58
N ARG A 131 14.07 -0.55 11.07
CA ARG A 131 15.30 -0.24 10.30
C ARG A 131 15.47 -1.14 9.07
N MET A 132 14.37 -1.47 8.39
CA MET A 132 14.35 -2.42 7.27
C MET A 132 14.10 -1.77 5.90
N ILE A 133 14.00 -0.43 5.87
CA ILE A 133 13.69 0.31 4.65
C ILE A 133 14.92 0.38 3.74
N ASP A 134 14.71 0.13 2.45
CA ASP A 134 15.69 0.37 1.40
C ASP A 134 15.27 1.53 0.51
N LYS A 135 16.20 1.98 -0.33
CA LYS A 135 16.03 3.15 -1.22
C LYS A 135 14.82 3.02 -2.15
N LYS A 136 14.60 1.83 -2.74
CA LYS A 136 13.52 1.61 -3.71
C LYS A 136 12.15 1.63 -3.03
N ILE A 137 12.02 0.92 -1.89
CA ILE A 137 10.80 0.93 -1.09
C ILE A 137 10.49 2.35 -0.58
N ALA A 138 11.52 3.09 -0.12
CA ALA A 138 11.32 4.46 0.30
C ALA A 138 10.78 5.35 -0.82
N GLY A 139 11.25 5.13 -2.06
CA GLY A 139 10.79 5.83 -3.25
C GLY A 139 9.31 5.63 -3.57
N ILE A 140 8.86 4.38 -3.61
CA ILE A 140 7.44 4.09 -3.93
C ILE A 140 6.50 4.50 -2.80
N LEU A 141 6.92 4.38 -1.53
CA LEU A 141 6.14 4.89 -0.39
C LEU A 141 6.06 6.42 -0.41
N LEU A 142 7.13 7.10 -0.83
CA LEU A 142 7.11 8.55 -1.02
C LEU A 142 6.13 8.95 -2.11
N ALA A 143 6.18 8.27 -3.26
CA ALA A 143 5.29 8.56 -4.38
C ALA A 143 3.81 8.42 -4.00
N ALA A 144 3.45 7.35 -3.27
CA ALA A 144 2.11 7.16 -2.73
C ALA A 144 1.66 8.33 -1.84
N ILE A 145 2.50 8.75 -0.89
CA ILE A 145 2.17 9.89 -0.03
C ILE A 145 1.96 11.17 -0.84
N LEU A 146 2.79 11.43 -1.85
CA LEU A 146 2.64 12.62 -2.70
C LEU A 146 1.39 12.57 -3.57
N SER A 147 1.02 11.39 -4.08
CA SER A 147 -0.22 11.14 -4.82
C SER A 147 -1.46 11.52 -4.00
N ASP A 148 -1.69 10.84 -2.88
CA ASP A 148 -2.94 11.03 -2.11
C ASP A 148 -3.05 12.41 -1.47
N THR A 149 -1.89 12.98 -1.11
CA THR A 149 -1.85 14.31 -0.51
C THR A 149 -1.86 15.40 -1.57
N VAL A 150 -1.84 15.10 -2.87
CA VAL A 150 -1.73 16.05 -3.97
C VAL A 150 -0.58 17.02 -3.72
N VAL A 151 0.61 16.47 -3.46
CA VAL A 151 1.81 17.22 -3.04
C VAL A 151 1.48 18.14 -1.84
N PHE A 152 0.88 17.56 -0.80
CA PHE A 152 0.46 18.22 0.45
C PHE A 152 -0.64 19.28 0.33
N LYS A 153 -1.33 19.38 -0.80
CA LYS A 153 -2.45 20.34 -1.03
C LYS A 153 -3.80 19.76 -0.65
N SER A 154 -3.93 18.44 -0.53
CA SER A 154 -5.15 17.76 -0.11
C SER A 154 -5.51 18.12 1.34
N PRO A 155 -6.81 18.32 1.66
CA PRO A 155 -7.25 18.56 3.04
C PRO A 155 -7.04 17.35 3.98
N THR A 156 -6.80 16.15 3.45
CA THR A 156 -6.49 14.96 4.24
C THR A 156 -5.05 14.93 4.74
N THR A 157 -4.18 15.81 4.21
CA THR A 157 -2.75 15.85 4.54
C THR A 157 -2.53 16.17 6.01
N THR A 158 -1.76 15.33 6.70
CA THR A 158 -1.36 15.53 8.09
C THR A 158 0.12 15.90 8.22
N GLU A 159 0.53 16.35 9.41
CA GLU A 159 1.94 16.57 9.72
C GLU A 159 2.76 15.27 9.73
N ARG A 160 2.12 14.10 9.91
CA ARG A 160 2.81 12.81 9.80
C ARG A 160 3.18 12.51 8.37
N ASP A 161 2.28 12.75 7.42
CA ASP A 161 2.54 12.58 5.99
C ASP A 161 3.72 13.45 5.54
N LYS A 162 3.71 14.74 5.89
CA LYS A 162 4.80 15.67 5.54
C LYS A 162 6.15 15.27 6.15
N LYS A 163 6.17 14.86 7.42
CA LYS A 163 7.39 14.40 8.09
C LYS A 163 7.91 13.11 7.47
N MET A 164 7.01 12.18 7.15
CA MET A 164 7.34 10.91 6.55
C MET A 164 7.89 11.11 5.14
N ALA A 165 7.20 11.88 4.30
CA ALA A 165 7.64 12.19 2.95
C ALA A 165 9.04 12.81 2.94
N LYS A 166 9.34 13.78 3.81
CA LYS A 166 10.70 14.35 3.93
C LYS A 166 11.75 13.30 4.28
N LYS A 167 11.43 12.36 5.17
CA LYS A 167 12.35 11.30 5.58
C LYS A 167 12.56 10.27 4.49
N LEU A 168 11.49 9.88 3.80
CA LEU A 168 11.55 8.96 2.66
C LEU A 168 12.33 9.57 1.49
N ALA A 169 12.17 10.87 1.22
CA ALA A 169 12.92 11.60 0.20
C ALA A 169 14.43 11.52 0.42
N GLN A 170 14.89 11.68 1.67
CA GLN A 170 16.30 11.54 2.02
C GLN A 170 16.82 10.12 1.76
N ILE A 171 16.00 9.09 2.04
CA ILE A 171 16.39 7.68 1.83
C ILE A 171 16.35 7.31 0.35
N ALA A 172 15.41 7.90 -0.40
CA ALA A 172 15.20 7.69 -1.83
C ALA A 172 16.16 8.51 -2.72
N ASP A 173 16.98 9.39 -2.13
CA ASP A 173 17.79 10.42 -2.82
C ASP A 173 16.97 11.36 -3.73
N ILE A 174 15.76 11.72 -3.30
CA ILE A 174 14.88 12.68 -3.99
C ILE A 174 15.05 14.06 -3.36
N ASN A 175 15.70 14.98 -4.08
CA ASN A 175 16.04 16.31 -3.56
C ASN A 175 14.94 17.36 -3.73
N ASN A 176 14.00 17.15 -4.64
CA ASN A 176 12.88 18.07 -4.89
C ASN A 176 11.56 17.30 -4.92
N LEU A 177 10.85 17.35 -3.79
CA LEU A 177 9.55 16.70 -3.61
C LEU A 177 8.47 17.25 -4.54
N GLU A 178 8.47 18.56 -4.78
CA GLU A 178 7.45 19.19 -5.60
C GLU A 178 7.63 18.83 -7.07
N ALA A 179 8.87 18.87 -7.56
CA ALA A 179 9.18 18.42 -8.93
C ALA A 179 8.83 16.94 -9.11
N PHE A 180 9.28 16.08 -8.19
CA PHE A 180 9.00 14.64 -8.27
C PHE A 180 7.50 14.32 -8.19
N GLY A 181 6.74 15.04 -7.37
CA GLY A 181 5.28 14.84 -7.26
C GLY A 181 4.46 15.50 -8.38
N MET A 182 5.09 16.19 -9.33
CA MET A 182 4.45 16.80 -10.50
C MET A 182 4.83 16.15 -11.83
N GLU A 183 5.77 15.20 -11.82
CA GLU A 183 6.15 14.37 -12.98
C GLU A 183 5.04 13.38 -13.35
#